data_AF-A0A356X7R4-F1
#
_entry.id   AF-A0A356X7R4-F1
#
_cell.length_a   1.000
_cell.length_b   1.000
_cell.length_c   1.000
_cell.angle_alpha   90.00
_cell.angle_beta   90.00
_cell.angle_gamma   90.00
#
_symmetry.space_group_name_H-M   'P 1'
#
loop_
_entity.id
_entity.type
_entity.pdbx_description
1 polymer ?
#
loop_
_entity_poly.entity_id
_entity_poly.type
_entity_poly.pdbx_seq_one_letter_code
_entity_poly.pdbx_strand_id
1 'polypeptide(L)'
;FFNKYVEVTTGWFKGGERLLIGVNGKAYQQEYDRGIYTLNITDTSHVGPIRALFSPAQLGNNEQWVVGFQYTDDNLSANRGLLNLETKEFKWLTTYPTSSDSLREFTDYPSINPDGPEIILPRYVENAWQLFHINEHGENIEQLTELGGHEVTWTRGKEYFIFNRDTHKAPGARYIPFKYNFAEGTKEPLWPNLPDSVPSFPEFSTQNPIHLINYV
;
A
#
# COMPACT_ATOMS: atom_id res chain seq x y z
N PHE A 1 13.01 -19.72 -13.77
CA PHE A 1 13.90 -18.53 -13.73
C PHE A 1 13.38 -17.37 -14.59
N PHE A 2 12.07 -17.15 -14.72
CA PHE A 2 11.49 -15.98 -15.39
C PHE A 2 10.12 -15.70 -14.78
N ASN A 3 10.07 -14.92 -13.69
CA ASN A 3 8.82 -14.37 -13.16
C ASN A 3 9.10 -13.18 -12.23
N LYS A 4 10.03 -12.30 -12.63
CA LYS A 4 10.17 -11.01 -11.94
C LYS A 4 9.31 -10.02 -12.71
N TYR A 5 8.28 -9.48 -12.07
CA TYR A 5 7.51 -8.36 -12.59
C TYR A 5 8.49 -7.28 -13.07
N VAL A 6 8.38 -6.93 -14.35
CA VAL A 6 9.28 -5.96 -14.98
C VAL A 6 8.84 -4.55 -14.58
N GLU A 7 7.52 -4.33 -14.57
CA GLU A 7 6.86 -3.11 -14.16
C GLU A 7 5.63 -3.37 -13.30
N VAL A 8 5.26 -2.38 -12.48
CA VAL A 8 3.98 -2.30 -11.78
C VAL A 8 3.41 -0.91 -11.98
N THR A 9 2.18 -0.82 -12.48
CA THR A 9 1.42 0.43 -12.50
C THR A 9 0.91 0.73 -11.09
N THR A 10 1.20 1.92 -10.57
CA THR A 10 0.88 2.27 -9.18
C THR A 10 -0.19 3.34 -9.04
N GLY A 11 -0.62 3.95 -10.15
CA GLY A 11 -1.78 4.81 -10.15
C GLY A 11 -1.89 5.74 -11.35
N TRP A 12 -3.09 6.30 -11.50
CA TRP A 12 -3.40 7.35 -12.45
C TRP A 12 -3.18 8.73 -11.85
N PHE A 13 -2.70 9.65 -12.68
CA PHE A 13 -2.85 11.08 -12.43
C PHE A 13 -4.32 11.50 -12.66
N LYS A 14 -4.83 12.53 -11.96
CA LYS A 14 -6.19 13.07 -11.99
C LYS A 14 -6.68 13.37 -13.40
N GLY A 15 -5.78 13.80 -14.29
CA GLY A 15 -6.11 14.06 -15.70
C GLY A 15 -6.39 12.81 -16.54
N GLY A 16 -6.08 11.60 -16.06
CA GLY A 16 -6.35 10.34 -16.78
C GLY A 16 -5.42 10.06 -17.97
N GLU A 17 -4.53 10.99 -18.32
CA GLU A 17 -3.61 10.85 -19.46
C GLU A 17 -2.20 10.41 -19.05
N ARG A 18 -1.91 10.38 -17.75
CA ARG A 18 -0.61 9.98 -17.22
C ARG A 18 -0.73 8.88 -16.18
N LEU A 19 0.27 8.01 -16.16
CA LEU A 19 0.46 6.92 -15.22
C LEU A 19 1.74 7.10 -14.42
N LEU A 20 1.68 6.72 -13.14
CA LEU A 20 2.86 6.47 -12.33
C LEU A 20 3.22 4.99 -12.45
N ILE A 21 4.48 4.71 -12.82
CA ILE A 21 4.97 3.36 -13.08
C ILE A 21 6.25 3.11 -12.28
N GLY A 22 6.33 1.95 -11.63
CA GLY A 22 7.55 1.42 -11.04
C GLY A 22 8.18 0.36 -11.94
N VAL A 23 9.40 0.60 -12.42
CA VAL A 23 10.22 -0.37 -13.15
C VAL A 23 11.08 -1.13 -12.14
N ASN A 24 10.72 -2.37 -11.85
CA ASN A 24 11.26 -3.14 -10.72
C ASN A 24 12.15 -4.30 -11.16
N GLY A 25 11.97 -4.84 -12.37
CA GLY A 25 12.78 -5.92 -12.93
C GLY A 25 13.93 -5.41 -13.81
N LYS A 26 14.80 -6.34 -14.21
CA LYS A 26 15.69 -6.19 -15.37
C LYS A 26 15.25 -7.22 -16.40
N ALA A 27 14.37 -6.84 -17.32
CA ALA A 27 14.06 -7.68 -18.47
C ALA A 27 15.25 -7.73 -19.44
N TYR A 28 15.35 -8.81 -20.22
CA TYR A 28 16.33 -8.90 -21.30
C TYR A 28 16.09 -7.76 -22.31
N GLN A 29 17.14 -7.03 -22.69
CA GLN A 29 17.09 -5.85 -23.57
C GLN A 29 16.30 -4.64 -23.04
N GLN A 30 16.01 -4.58 -21.73
CA GLN A 30 15.44 -3.38 -21.12
C GLN A 30 16.47 -2.24 -21.11
N GLU A 31 16.18 -1.14 -21.81
CA GLU A 31 17.01 0.08 -21.82
C GLU A 31 16.76 1.00 -20.61
N TYR A 32 15.68 0.77 -19.87
CA TYR A 32 15.28 1.57 -18.72
C TYR A 32 15.98 1.14 -17.43
N ASP A 33 16.45 2.12 -16.67
CA ASP A 33 16.86 1.91 -15.28
C ASP A 33 15.68 1.47 -14.41
N ARG A 34 15.98 0.77 -13.31
CA ARG A 34 14.97 0.47 -12.29
C ARG A 34 14.63 1.75 -11.54
N GLY A 35 13.36 1.97 -11.24
CA GLY A 35 12.90 3.13 -10.49
C GLY A 35 11.51 3.61 -10.92
N ILE A 36 11.21 4.85 -10.57
CA ILE A 36 9.90 5.44 -10.81
C ILE A 36 9.88 6.33 -12.05
N TYR A 37 8.81 6.22 -12.83
CA TYR A 37 8.60 6.96 -14.08
C TYR A 37 7.19 7.53 -14.12
N THR A 38 7.02 8.63 -14.86
CA THR A 38 5.70 9.05 -15.36
C THR A 38 5.59 8.72 -16.83
N LEU A 39 4.54 8.03 -17.23
CA LEU A 39 4.22 7.71 -18.62
C LEU A 39 3.01 8.53 -19.06
N ASN A 40 3.10 9.21 -20.19
CA ASN A 40 1.96 9.75 -20.91
C ASN A 40 1.38 8.66 -21.82
N ILE A 41 0.12 8.30 -21.62
CA ILE A 41 -0.52 7.22 -22.37
C ILE A 41 -1.04 7.66 -23.73
N THR A 42 -1.11 8.97 -23.99
CA THR A 42 -1.64 9.51 -25.26
C THR A 42 -0.61 9.50 -26.37
N ASP A 43 0.66 9.79 -26.05
CA ASP A 43 1.78 9.86 -26.99
C ASP A 43 2.93 8.90 -26.66
N THR A 44 2.77 8.09 -25.60
CA THR A 44 3.75 7.10 -25.10
C THR A 44 5.06 7.70 -24.58
N SER A 45 5.17 9.03 -24.48
CA SER A 45 6.33 9.70 -23.90
C SER A 45 6.42 9.43 -22.40
N HIS A 46 7.63 9.45 -21.85
CA HIS A 46 7.85 9.21 -20.43
C HIS A 46 8.95 10.09 -19.86
N VAL A 47 8.96 10.24 -18.54
CA VAL A 47 9.99 10.95 -17.78
C VAL A 47 10.49 10.02 -16.67
N GLY A 48 11.80 9.80 -16.60
CA GLY A 48 12.43 9.11 -15.50
C GLY A 48 13.78 8.44 -15.85
N PRO A 49 14.37 7.70 -14.88
CA PRO A 49 13.81 7.47 -13.55
C PRO A 49 13.83 8.77 -12.74
N ILE A 50 12.70 9.14 -12.13
CA ILE A 50 12.64 10.30 -11.22
C ILE A 50 13.52 10.03 -10.00
N ARG A 51 13.48 8.77 -9.54
CA ARG A 51 14.39 8.21 -8.54
C ARG A 51 14.70 6.76 -8.87
N ALA A 52 15.98 6.44 -9.04
CA ALA A 52 16.43 5.09 -9.29
C ALA A 52 16.12 4.18 -8.08
N LEU A 53 15.76 2.93 -8.36
CA LEU A 53 15.49 1.88 -7.37
C LEU A 53 14.36 2.18 -6.38
N PHE A 54 13.59 3.26 -6.57
CA PHE A 54 12.38 3.52 -5.78
C PHE A 54 11.19 2.79 -6.40
N SER A 55 10.54 1.94 -5.61
CA SER A 55 9.30 1.25 -5.99
C SER A 55 8.11 2.01 -5.40
N PRO A 56 7.27 2.64 -6.24
CA PRO A 56 6.08 3.33 -5.77
C PRO A 56 5.06 2.36 -5.18
N ALA A 57 4.29 2.83 -4.20
CA ALA A 57 3.09 2.18 -3.72
C ALA A 57 1.86 3.00 -4.09
N GLN A 58 1.85 4.30 -3.75
CA GLN A 58 0.72 5.20 -4.02
C GLN A 58 1.16 6.63 -4.30
N LEU A 59 0.39 7.33 -5.14
CA LEU A 59 0.49 8.76 -5.45
C LEU A 59 -0.57 9.53 -4.64
N GLY A 60 -0.19 10.61 -3.97
CA GLY A 60 -1.14 11.45 -3.26
C GLY A 60 -0.64 12.86 -2.99
N ASN A 61 -1.31 13.51 -2.03
CA ASN A 61 -1.16 14.92 -1.72
C ASN A 61 -1.20 15.80 -2.98
N ASN A 62 -2.32 15.76 -3.69
CA ASN A 62 -2.52 16.47 -4.95
C ASN A 62 -1.46 16.16 -6.01
N GLU A 63 -1.08 14.89 -6.10
CA GLU A 63 -0.13 14.37 -7.10
C GLU A 63 1.31 14.89 -6.95
N GLN A 64 1.62 15.49 -5.80
CA GLN A 64 2.95 16.01 -5.51
C GLN A 64 3.87 14.95 -4.91
N TRP A 65 3.31 13.99 -4.18
CA TRP A 65 4.08 13.06 -3.36
C TRP A 65 3.75 11.61 -3.66
N VAL A 66 4.77 10.77 -3.60
CA VAL A 66 4.67 9.31 -3.75
C VAL A 66 5.21 8.65 -2.51
N VAL A 67 4.42 7.73 -1.96
CA VAL A 67 4.86 6.83 -0.91
C VAL A 67 5.24 5.48 -1.49
N GLY A 68 6.19 4.79 -0.86
CA GLY A 68 6.69 3.51 -1.36
C GLY A 68 7.88 2.99 -0.56
N PHE A 69 8.81 2.34 -1.24
CA PHE A 69 10.06 1.87 -0.64
C PHE A 69 11.21 1.97 -1.63
N GLN A 70 12.43 2.05 -1.11
CA GLN A 70 13.64 2.23 -1.90
C GLN A 70 14.47 0.95 -1.81
N TYR A 71 14.71 0.27 -2.93
CA TYR A 71 15.71 -0.77 -2.97
C TYR A 71 17.10 -0.17 -2.75
N THR A 72 17.87 -0.83 -1.90
CA THR A 72 19.22 -0.47 -1.47
C THR A 72 20.07 -1.73 -1.46
N ASP A 73 21.37 -1.58 -1.69
CA ASP A 73 22.32 -2.70 -1.56
C ASP A 73 22.64 -3.02 -0.10
N ASP A 74 22.32 -2.08 0.80
CA ASP A 74 22.31 -2.30 2.23
C ASP A 74 20.95 -2.83 2.70
N ASN A 75 20.85 -2.99 4.00
CA ASN A 75 19.68 -3.54 4.65
C ASN A 75 18.57 -2.48 4.87
N LEU A 76 18.58 -1.32 4.21
CA LEU A 76 17.55 -0.28 4.40
C LEU A 76 16.33 -0.48 3.51
N SER A 77 16.31 -1.48 2.62
CA SER A 77 15.23 -1.72 1.65
C SER A 77 13.84 -1.94 2.25
N ALA A 78 13.77 -2.26 3.54
CA ALA A 78 12.51 -2.39 4.25
C ALA A 78 11.96 -1.07 4.82
N ASN A 79 12.72 0.01 4.73
CA ASN A 79 12.20 1.30 5.11
C ASN A 79 11.19 1.80 4.09
N ARG A 80 10.21 2.54 4.58
CA ARG A 80 9.22 3.22 3.74
C ARG A 80 9.73 4.60 3.41
N GLY A 81 9.45 5.06 2.20
CA GLY A 81 9.94 6.32 1.68
C GLY A 81 8.81 7.21 1.19
N LEU A 82 9.10 8.50 1.19
CA LEU A 82 8.28 9.57 0.65
C LEU A 82 9.12 10.36 -0.36
N LEU A 83 8.61 10.51 -1.58
CA LEU A 83 9.27 11.17 -2.69
C LEU A 83 8.40 12.29 -3.23
N ASN A 84 8.93 13.51 -3.30
CA ASN A 84 8.30 14.61 -4.03
C ASN A 84 8.62 14.46 -5.52
N LEU A 85 7.61 14.50 -6.39
CA LEU A 85 7.80 14.34 -7.84
C LEU A 85 8.39 15.57 -8.51
N GLU A 86 8.13 16.77 -8.00
CA GLU A 86 8.59 18.02 -8.58
C GLU A 86 10.01 18.37 -8.08
N THR A 87 10.20 18.42 -6.77
CA THR A 87 11.47 18.82 -6.15
C THR A 87 12.49 17.69 -6.10
N LYS A 88 12.05 16.44 -6.32
CA LYS A 88 12.85 15.20 -6.17
C LYS A 88 13.36 14.97 -4.74
N GLU A 89 12.81 15.70 -3.78
CA GLU A 89 13.09 15.50 -2.35
C GLU A 89 12.67 14.10 -1.93
N PHE A 90 13.56 13.39 -1.23
CA PHE A 90 13.30 12.06 -0.70
C PHE A 90 13.51 12.03 0.81
N LYS A 91 12.57 11.40 1.52
CA LYS A 91 12.64 11.15 2.96
C LYS A 91 12.34 9.70 3.25
N TRP A 92 12.97 9.17 4.29
CA TRP A 92 12.54 7.93 4.91
C TRP A 92 11.40 8.24 5.88
N LEU A 93 10.30 7.50 5.77
CA LEU A 93 9.17 7.49 6.70
C LEU A 93 9.38 6.51 7.86
N THR A 94 10.32 5.56 7.71
CA THR A 94 10.69 4.62 8.78
C THR A 94 12.20 4.44 8.80
N THR A 95 12.75 4.06 9.96
CA THR A 95 14.20 3.90 10.17
C THR A 95 14.52 2.63 10.95
N TYR A 96 14.34 1.48 10.31
CA TYR A 96 14.76 0.20 10.87
C TYR A 96 16.29 0.05 10.82
N PRO A 97 16.95 -0.36 11.92
CA PRO A 97 18.38 -0.61 11.92
C PRO A 97 18.72 -1.77 10.98
N THR A 98 19.89 -1.70 10.34
CA THR A 98 20.35 -2.70 9.36
C THR A 98 20.60 -4.08 9.95
N SER A 99 20.65 -4.19 11.29
CA SER A 99 20.89 -5.42 12.04
C SER A 99 19.62 -6.19 12.42
N SER A 100 18.42 -5.68 12.09
CA SER A 100 17.16 -6.33 12.44
C SER A 100 16.31 -6.56 11.19
N ASP A 101 16.23 -7.82 10.77
CA ASP A 101 15.32 -8.24 9.70
C ASP A 101 13.87 -8.37 10.20
N SER A 102 13.66 -8.65 11.49
CA SER A 102 12.34 -8.94 12.04
C SER A 102 11.37 -7.76 12.04
N LEU A 103 11.83 -6.51 12.19
CA LEU A 103 10.92 -5.35 12.24
C LEU A 103 10.30 -5.01 10.86
N ARG A 104 10.88 -5.54 9.78
CA ARG A 104 10.51 -5.28 8.39
C ARG A 104 9.22 -5.97 7.99
N GLU A 105 9.01 -7.18 8.50
CA GLU A 105 7.84 -8.01 8.27
C GLU A 105 6.59 -7.46 8.97
N PHE A 106 6.80 -6.53 9.92
CA PHE A 106 5.76 -5.93 10.75
C PHE A 106 5.43 -4.50 10.34
N THR A 107 5.75 -4.09 9.11
CA THR A 107 5.31 -2.82 8.54
C THR A 107 4.97 -3.00 7.08
N ASP A 108 3.78 -2.55 6.69
CA ASP A 108 3.25 -2.68 5.34
C ASP A 108 3.51 -1.41 4.51
N TYR A 109 3.06 -1.38 3.26
CA TYR A 109 3.15 -0.19 2.43
C TYR A 109 2.33 0.97 3.01
N PRO A 110 2.92 2.17 3.11
CA PRO A 110 2.17 3.38 3.47
C PRO A 110 1.11 3.69 2.41
N SER A 111 0.04 4.33 2.87
CA SER A 111 -1.02 4.85 2.03
C SER A 111 -1.18 6.34 2.26
N ILE A 112 -1.16 7.13 1.20
CA ILE A 112 -1.22 8.60 1.27
C ILE A 112 -2.58 9.09 0.79
N ASN A 113 -3.15 10.08 1.50
CA ASN A 113 -4.37 10.74 1.08
C ASN A 113 -4.16 11.35 -0.33
N PRO A 114 -5.00 11.05 -1.32
CA PRO A 114 -4.84 11.57 -2.67
C PRO A 114 -4.92 13.10 -2.76
N ASP A 115 -5.59 13.75 -1.82
CA ASP A 115 -5.90 15.18 -1.86
C ASP A 115 -5.30 15.99 -0.69
N GLY A 116 -4.67 15.31 0.28
CA GLY A 116 -4.07 15.92 1.46
C GLY A 116 -2.75 15.26 1.87
N PRO A 117 -2.04 15.82 2.86
CA PRO A 117 -0.73 15.35 3.29
C PRO A 117 -0.77 14.10 4.18
N GLU A 118 -1.94 13.63 4.59
CA GLU A 118 -2.08 12.55 5.58
C GLU A 118 -1.53 11.23 5.04
N ILE A 119 -0.72 10.55 5.85
CA ILE A 119 -0.13 9.26 5.52
C ILE A 119 -0.53 8.24 6.59
N ILE A 120 -1.10 7.12 6.14
CA ILE A 120 -1.42 5.98 6.99
C ILE A 120 -0.37 4.89 6.79
N LEU A 121 0.22 4.43 7.88
CA LEU A 121 1.17 3.34 7.90
C LEU A 121 0.62 2.14 8.68
N PRO A 122 0.29 1.02 8.01
CA PRO A 122 -0.04 -0.21 8.70
C PRO A 122 1.22 -0.83 9.34
N ARG A 123 1.14 -1.14 10.63
CA ARG A 123 2.20 -1.82 11.39
C ARG A 123 1.63 -2.96 12.21
N TYR A 124 2.38 -4.03 12.36
CA TYR A 124 1.98 -5.17 13.18
C TYR A 124 2.44 -4.96 14.62
N VAL A 125 1.47 -4.80 15.51
CA VAL A 125 1.67 -4.46 16.93
C VAL A 125 0.70 -5.31 17.76
N GLU A 126 1.17 -5.85 18.89
CA GLU A 126 0.34 -6.68 19.79
C GLU A 126 -0.39 -7.85 19.10
N ASN A 127 0.27 -8.49 18.12
CA ASN A 127 -0.26 -9.60 17.31
C ASN A 127 -1.41 -9.24 16.34
N ALA A 128 -1.55 -7.97 15.97
CA ALA A 128 -2.47 -7.55 14.91
C ALA A 128 -1.86 -6.42 14.06
N TRP A 129 -2.27 -6.33 12.78
CA TRP A 129 -2.02 -5.13 12.00
C TRP A 129 -2.83 -3.96 12.57
N GLN A 130 -2.23 -2.79 12.71
CA GLN A 130 -2.86 -1.59 13.24
C GLN A 130 -2.49 -0.41 12.34
N LEU A 131 -3.40 0.55 12.22
CA LEU A 131 -3.21 1.73 11.40
C LEU A 131 -2.69 2.89 12.25
N PHE A 132 -1.62 3.51 11.77
CA PHE A 132 -1.04 4.69 12.38
C PHE A 132 -1.07 5.83 11.38
N HIS A 133 -1.49 7.01 11.83
CA HIS A 133 -1.31 8.23 11.07
C HIS A 133 0.08 8.80 11.41
N ILE A 134 0.86 9.06 10.37
CA ILE A 134 2.22 9.60 10.47
C ILE A 134 2.32 10.90 9.68
N ASN A 135 3.27 11.75 10.08
CA ASN A 135 3.63 12.94 9.29
C ASN A 135 4.69 12.61 8.21
N GLU A 136 5.08 13.61 7.43
CA GLU A 136 6.09 13.51 6.37
C GLU A 136 7.51 13.21 6.88
N HIS A 137 7.73 13.36 8.19
CA HIS A 137 8.97 13.02 8.87
C HIS A 137 8.99 11.58 9.41
N GLY A 138 7.89 10.83 9.23
CA GLY A 138 7.75 9.46 9.72
C GLY A 138 7.39 9.36 11.21
N GLU A 139 7.07 10.48 11.85
CA GLU A 139 6.69 10.50 13.26
C GLU A 139 5.24 10.05 13.41
N ASN A 140 4.97 9.19 14.40
CA ASN A 140 3.60 8.76 14.70
C ASN A 140 2.85 9.92 15.35
N ILE A 141 1.80 10.38 14.68
CA ILE A 141 0.88 11.39 15.19
C ILE A 141 -0.16 10.73 16.09
N GLU A 142 -0.75 9.63 15.61
CA GLU A 142 -1.79 8.90 16.33
C GLU A 142 -1.94 7.45 15.83
N GLN A 143 -2.53 6.62 16.68
CA GLN A 143 -2.97 5.27 16.33
C GLN A 143 -4.48 5.28 16.07
N LEU A 144 -4.89 4.85 14.88
CA LEU A 144 -6.30 4.90 14.44
C LEU A 144 -7.07 3.62 14.79
N THR A 145 -6.37 2.49 14.91
CA THR A 145 -6.99 1.19 15.18
C THR A 145 -6.22 0.37 16.23
N GLU A 146 -6.97 -0.34 17.06
CA GLU A 146 -6.46 -1.27 18.08
C GLU A 146 -6.94 -2.72 17.83
N LEU A 147 -7.89 -2.90 16.91
CA LEU A 147 -8.59 -4.17 16.63
C LEU A 147 -8.34 -4.65 15.20
N GLY A 148 -7.16 -4.39 14.64
CA GLY A 148 -6.87 -4.72 13.25
C GLY A 148 -6.94 -3.53 12.30
N GLY A 149 -6.14 -3.57 11.23
CA GLY A 149 -6.22 -2.67 10.09
C GLY A 149 -5.04 -2.77 9.14
N HIS A 150 -5.31 -3.10 7.87
CA HIS A 150 -4.36 -3.11 6.75
C HIS A 150 -5.14 -2.92 5.43
N GLU A 151 -4.46 -2.92 4.27
CA GLU A 151 -5.06 -2.70 2.94
C GLU A 151 -5.82 -1.36 2.83
N VAL A 152 -5.16 -0.28 3.26
CA VAL A 152 -5.74 1.06 3.23
C VAL A 152 -5.94 1.53 1.79
N THR A 153 -7.17 1.92 1.46
CA THR A 153 -7.52 2.52 0.17
C THR A 153 -8.30 3.81 0.39
N TRP A 154 -7.66 4.94 0.10
CA TRP A 154 -8.29 6.25 0.14
C TRP A 154 -9.30 6.48 -0.99
N THR A 155 -10.30 7.29 -0.71
CA THR A 155 -11.18 7.82 -1.76
C THR A 155 -10.73 9.21 -2.19
N ARG A 156 -10.66 9.46 -3.50
CA ARG A 156 -10.36 10.79 -4.04
C ARG A 156 -11.50 11.79 -3.75
N GLY A 157 -11.13 13.01 -3.38
CA GLY A 157 -12.00 14.14 -3.07
C GLY A 157 -12.74 14.00 -1.74
N LYS A 158 -12.33 13.06 -0.88
CA LYS A 158 -13.03 12.71 0.36
C LYS A 158 -12.04 12.39 1.47
N GLU A 159 -12.39 12.77 2.69
CA GLU A 159 -11.59 12.50 3.90
C GLU A 159 -11.98 11.15 4.52
N TYR A 160 -12.10 10.11 3.69
CA TYR A 160 -12.30 8.75 4.18
C TYR A 160 -11.50 7.73 3.38
N PHE A 161 -11.17 6.63 4.05
CA PHE A 161 -10.54 5.46 3.44
C PHE A 161 -11.25 4.19 3.90
N ILE A 162 -11.08 3.13 3.12
CA ILE A 162 -11.44 1.78 3.54
C ILE A 162 -10.21 1.02 4.03
N PHE A 163 -10.43 0.07 4.91
CA PHE A 163 -9.40 -0.84 5.40
C PHE A 163 -10.02 -2.17 5.82
N ASN A 164 -9.21 -3.22 5.91
CA ASN A 164 -9.65 -4.51 6.44
C ASN A 164 -9.37 -4.58 7.94
N ARG A 165 -10.43 -4.64 8.74
CA ARG A 165 -10.33 -4.93 10.17
C ARG A 165 -10.09 -6.42 10.36
N ASP A 166 -9.03 -6.74 11.10
CA ASP A 166 -8.74 -8.10 11.55
C ASP A 166 -8.85 -8.16 13.08
N THR A 167 -9.94 -8.75 13.57
CA THR A 167 -10.20 -8.88 15.01
C THR A 167 -9.36 -10.02 15.59
N HIS A 168 -8.03 -9.86 15.62
CA HIS A 168 -7.14 -10.88 16.17
C HIS A 168 -7.11 -10.85 17.71
N LYS A 169 -7.95 -11.70 18.34
CA LYS A 169 -7.63 -12.36 19.63
C LYS A 169 -8.01 -13.85 19.69
N ALA A 170 -8.69 -14.43 18.68
CA ALA A 170 -9.10 -15.85 18.62
C ALA A 170 -9.57 -16.27 17.18
N PRO A 171 -9.92 -17.55 16.91
CA PRO A 171 -10.54 -17.99 15.65
C PRO A 171 -11.91 -17.32 15.40
N GLY A 172 -12.16 -16.81 14.18
CA GLY A 172 -13.37 -16.05 13.81
C GLY A 172 -13.26 -15.37 12.44
N ALA A 173 -14.13 -14.39 12.13
CA ALA A 173 -14.00 -13.57 10.91
C ALA A 173 -12.70 -12.81 10.91
N ARG A 174 -12.12 -12.75 9.71
CA ARG A 174 -10.96 -11.95 9.40
C ARG A 174 -11.32 -11.09 8.21
N TYR A 175 -10.62 -9.97 8.07
CA TYR A 175 -10.72 -9.09 6.89
C TYR A 175 -12.14 -8.51 6.67
N ILE A 176 -12.75 -7.98 7.73
CA ILE A 176 -14.04 -7.29 7.60
C ILE A 176 -13.77 -5.89 7.04
N PRO A 177 -14.37 -5.48 5.91
CA PRO A 177 -14.14 -4.16 5.34
C PRO A 177 -14.79 -3.08 6.21
N PHE A 178 -14.00 -2.09 6.60
CA PHE A 178 -14.42 -0.92 7.36
C PHE A 178 -14.18 0.34 6.56
N LYS A 179 -15.02 1.33 6.79
CA LYS A 179 -14.79 2.72 6.39
C LYS A 179 -14.29 3.49 7.60
N TYR A 180 -13.25 4.28 7.43
CA TYR A 180 -12.76 5.25 8.39
C TYR A 180 -13.05 6.66 7.87
N ASN A 181 -13.80 7.46 8.61
CA ASN A 181 -13.96 8.89 8.37
C ASN A 181 -12.83 9.61 9.09
N PHE A 182 -11.86 10.13 8.34
CA PHE A 182 -10.65 10.71 8.88
C PHE A 182 -10.92 12.02 9.64
N ALA A 183 -11.74 12.89 9.06
CA ALA A 183 -12.07 14.18 9.66
C ALA A 183 -12.81 14.05 11.00
N GLU A 184 -13.64 13.02 11.13
CA GLU A 184 -14.42 12.76 12.34
C GLU A 184 -13.75 11.79 13.31
N GLY A 185 -12.70 11.08 12.88
CA GLY A 185 -12.06 10.01 13.67
C GLY A 185 -12.96 8.81 13.93
N THR A 186 -13.98 8.58 13.08
CA THR A 186 -14.97 7.51 13.27
C THR A 186 -14.76 6.35 12.30
N LYS A 187 -15.19 5.15 12.69
CA LYS A 187 -15.11 3.95 11.84
C LYS A 187 -16.35 3.09 11.94
N GLU A 188 -16.78 2.56 10.80
CA GLU A 188 -18.00 1.76 10.65
C GLU A 188 -17.76 0.59 9.70
N PRO A 189 -18.43 -0.57 9.90
CA PRO A 189 -18.37 -1.66 8.93
C PRO A 189 -18.99 -1.20 7.61
N LEU A 190 -18.27 -1.41 6.50
CA LEU A 190 -18.77 -1.07 5.16
C LEU A 190 -19.95 -1.99 4.76
N TRP A 191 -19.95 -3.21 5.28
CA TRP A 191 -21.00 -4.20 5.07
C TRP A 191 -21.58 -4.65 6.42
N PRO A 192 -22.58 -3.92 6.96
CA PRO A 192 -23.08 -4.12 8.34
C PRO A 192 -23.75 -5.49 8.58
N ASN A 193 -24.05 -6.24 7.51
CA ASN A 193 -24.66 -7.56 7.59
C ASN A 193 -23.63 -8.71 7.63
N LEU A 194 -22.32 -8.41 7.56
CA LEU A 194 -21.29 -9.42 7.84
C LEU A 194 -21.12 -9.52 9.37
N PRO A 195 -21.45 -10.67 9.99
CA PRO A 195 -21.21 -10.85 11.41
C PRO A 195 -19.71 -10.70 11.72
N ASP A 196 -19.38 -10.18 12.90
CA ASP A 196 -18.01 -10.09 13.46
C ASP A 196 -17.30 -11.47 13.54
N SER A 197 -18.04 -12.55 13.26
CA SER A 197 -17.53 -13.89 13.01
C SER A 197 -18.16 -14.44 11.73
N VAL A 198 -17.38 -14.68 10.66
CA VAL A 198 -17.84 -15.61 9.63
C VAL A 198 -17.99 -16.95 10.35
N PRO A 199 -19.13 -17.65 10.21
CA PRO A 199 -19.23 -19.01 10.71
C PRO A 199 -18.05 -19.81 10.16
N SER A 200 -17.53 -20.76 10.95
CA SER A 200 -16.45 -21.65 10.51
C SER A 200 -16.76 -22.12 9.10
N PHE A 201 -15.81 -21.93 8.17
CA PHE A 201 -15.96 -22.49 6.83
C PHE A 201 -16.26 -23.98 6.99
N PRO A 202 -17.27 -24.51 6.29
CA PRO A 202 -17.52 -25.95 6.32
C PRO A 202 -16.22 -26.66 5.92
N GLU A 203 -15.89 -27.77 6.57
CA GLU A 203 -14.71 -28.59 6.26
C GLU A 203 -14.55 -28.73 4.75
N PHE A 204 -13.32 -28.62 4.22
CA PHE A 204 -13.11 -28.66 2.77
C PHE A 204 -13.72 -29.94 2.13
N SER A 205 -13.75 -31.05 2.88
CA SER A 205 -14.38 -32.31 2.52
C SER A 205 -15.92 -32.26 2.40
N THR A 206 -16.55 -31.22 2.94
CA THR A 206 -18.00 -30.98 2.91
C THR A 206 -18.41 -29.91 1.90
N GLN A 207 -17.44 -29.22 1.30
CA GLN A 207 -17.68 -28.27 0.23
C GLN A 207 -17.79 -29.04 -1.09
N ASN A 208 -18.89 -28.83 -1.82
CA ASN A 208 -19.09 -29.44 -3.14
C ASN A 208 -18.31 -28.59 -4.16
N PRO A 209 -17.20 -29.08 -4.75
CA PRO A 209 -16.37 -28.31 -5.67
C PRO A 209 -17.04 -28.27 -7.04
N ILE A 210 -18.18 -27.58 -7.15
CA ILE A 210 -18.85 -27.38 -8.42
C ILE A 210 -18.63 -25.92 -8.81
N HIS A 211 -17.98 -25.75 -9.96
CA HIS A 211 -17.65 -24.50 -10.67
C HIS A 211 -16.20 -24.01 -10.63
N LEU A 212 -15.21 -24.91 -10.61
CA LEU A 212 -13.92 -24.60 -11.24
C LEU A 212 -13.59 -25.70 -12.26
N ILE A 213 -13.69 -25.31 -13.54
CA ILE A 213 -13.08 -25.96 -14.72
C ILE A 213 -13.87 -27.15 -15.31
N ASN A 214 -14.85 -26.84 -16.18
CA ASN A 214 -15.04 -27.60 -17.41
C ASN A 214 -14.42 -26.79 -18.56
N TYR A 215 -13.12 -26.95 -18.77
CA TYR A 215 -12.51 -26.69 -20.08
C TYR A 215 -12.24 -28.06 -20.71
N VAL A 216 -12.97 -28.33 -21.79
CA VAL A 216 -12.63 -29.36 -22.79
C VAL A 216 -11.60 -28.77 -23.73
#